data_AF-R4R1F3-F1
#
_entry.id   AF-R4R1F3-F1
#
_cell.length_a   1.000
_cell.length_b   1.000
_cell.length_c   1.000
_cell.angle_alpha   90.00
_cell.angle_beta   90.00
_cell.angle_gamma   90.00
#
_symmetry.space_group_name_H-M   'P 1'
#
loop_
_entity.id
_entity.type
_entity.pdbx_description
1 polymer ?
#
loop_
_entity_poly.entity_id
_entity_poly.type
_entity_poly.pdbx_seq_one_letter_code
_entity_poly.pdbx_strand_id
1 'polypeptide(L)'
;GVINQTFLQNNVMDKCNDKRKRGERDWDCPAEKDICISDRRYQLCMKELTNLVNNTRTHSHNDITFLKLNLKRKLMYDAAVEGDLLLKKNNYQYNKEFCKDIRWGLGDFGDIIMGTNMEGIGYSQVVENNLRSIFGTDEKAKQDRKQWWNESKEHIWRAMMFSIRSRLKEKFVWICKKDVTLKVEPQIYRWIREWGRDYMSELPKEQGKLNEKCASKLYYNSMAICMLPLCHDACKSYDQWITRKKKQWDVLSTKFSSVKKTQKIGTENIATAYDILKQELNGFKEATFENEINKRDNLYNHLCPCV
;
A
#
# COMPACT_ATOMS: atom_id res chain seq x y z
N GLY A 1 -3.67 16.08 -14.81
CA GLY A 1 -2.32 16.66 -14.78
C GLY A 1 -1.34 15.57 -14.47
N VAL A 2 -0.16 15.58 -15.12
CA VAL A 2 0.92 14.64 -14.82
C VAL A 2 1.36 14.87 -13.37
N ILE A 3 1.19 13.86 -12.53
CA ILE A 3 1.61 13.93 -11.13
C ILE A 3 3.15 13.85 -11.12
N ASN A 4 3.81 14.89 -10.61
CA ASN A 4 5.23 14.81 -10.30
C ASN A 4 5.42 13.87 -9.11
N GLN A 5 5.90 12.66 -9.35
CA GLN A 5 6.06 11.65 -8.29
C GLN A 5 7.11 12.04 -7.26
N THR A 6 8.13 12.81 -7.66
CA THR A 6 9.10 13.40 -6.75
C THR A 6 8.42 14.34 -5.75
N PHE A 7 7.39 15.10 -6.20
CA PHE A 7 6.58 15.94 -5.33
C PHE A 7 5.92 15.16 -4.18
N LEU A 8 5.55 13.90 -4.42
CA LEU A 8 4.87 13.05 -3.43
C LEU A 8 5.80 12.64 -2.29
N GLN A 9 7.09 12.62 -2.56
CA GLN A 9 8.13 12.29 -1.60
C GLN A 9 8.92 13.52 -1.14
N ASN A 10 8.53 14.75 -1.51
CA ASN A 10 9.32 15.97 -1.31
C ASN A 10 9.88 16.16 0.09
N ASN A 11 9.14 15.74 1.12
CA ASN A 11 9.53 15.95 2.51
C ASN A 11 10.37 14.82 3.10
N VAL A 12 10.55 13.69 2.40
CA VAL A 12 11.18 12.47 2.93
C VAL A 12 12.61 12.73 3.43
N MET A 13 13.34 13.66 2.82
CA MET A 13 14.70 14.05 3.26
C MET A 13 14.73 14.82 4.58
N ASP A 14 13.73 15.66 4.84
CA ASP A 14 13.74 16.60 5.96
C ASP A 14 12.99 16.03 7.18
N LYS A 15 11.81 15.45 6.94
CA LYS A 15 10.94 14.90 8.00
C LYS A 15 9.92 13.90 7.48
N CYS A 16 9.54 12.96 8.34
CA CYS A 16 8.38 12.12 8.11
C CYS A 16 7.12 12.87 8.62
N ASN A 17 6.34 13.40 7.68
CA ASN A 17 5.12 14.16 7.97
C ASN A 17 3.97 13.28 8.46
N ASP A 18 2.95 13.92 9.03
CA ASP A 18 1.66 13.30 9.33
C ASP A 18 1.08 12.62 8.07
N LYS A 19 0.48 11.45 8.28
CA LYS A 19 -0.13 10.64 7.21
C LYS A 19 -1.40 11.30 6.74
N ARG A 20 -1.63 11.26 5.42
CA ARG A 20 -2.90 11.68 4.85
C ARG A 20 -4.00 10.73 5.27
N LYS A 21 -5.24 11.22 5.25
CA LYS A 21 -6.40 10.38 5.56
C LYS A 21 -6.56 9.32 4.50
N ARG A 22 -7.07 8.15 4.90
CA ARG A 22 -7.35 7.07 3.95
C ARG A 22 -8.38 7.54 2.92
N GLY A 23 -8.09 7.34 1.63
CA GLY A 23 -8.93 7.79 0.52
C GLY A 23 -8.78 9.28 0.15
N GLU A 24 -7.93 10.05 0.85
CA GLU A 24 -7.61 11.43 0.46
C GLU A 24 -6.88 11.49 -0.88
N ARG A 25 -6.04 10.48 -1.14
CA ARG A 25 -5.40 10.24 -2.42
C ARG A 25 -5.63 8.80 -2.83
N ASP A 26 -6.11 8.62 -4.06
CA ASP A 26 -6.31 7.31 -4.66
C ASP A 26 -4.97 6.66 -5.05
N TRP A 27 -5.00 5.37 -5.38
CA TRP A 27 -3.84 4.67 -5.92
C TRP A 27 -3.38 5.31 -7.22
N ASP A 28 -2.09 5.60 -7.29
CA ASP A 28 -1.46 6.20 -8.46
C ASP A 28 -1.02 5.10 -9.42
N CYS A 29 -1.45 5.15 -10.68
CA CYS A 29 -1.06 4.21 -11.73
C CYS A 29 -0.35 4.99 -12.85
N PRO A 30 0.97 5.23 -12.72
CA PRO A 30 1.74 6.00 -13.68
C PRO A 30 1.71 5.35 -15.06
N ALA A 31 1.56 6.14 -16.12
CA ALA A 31 1.48 5.61 -17.49
C ALA A 31 2.76 4.86 -17.92
N GLU A 32 3.91 5.29 -17.41
CA GLU A 32 5.22 4.71 -17.74
C GLU A 32 5.56 3.48 -16.88
N LYS A 33 4.67 3.06 -15.97
CA LYS A 33 4.91 1.93 -15.08
C LYS A 33 3.83 0.88 -15.17
N ASP A 34 4.24 -0.38 -15.06
CA ASP A 34 3.36 -1.54 -15.02
C ASP A 34 2.80 -1.82 -13.61
N ILE A 35 2.61 -0.78 -12.79
CA ILE A 35 2.20 -0.91 -11.39
C ILE A 35 1.38 0.29 -10.91
N CYS A 36 0.49 0.04 -9.94
CA CYS A 36 -0.17 1.09 -9.14
C CYS A 36 0.43 1.14 -7.73
N ILE A 37 0.65 2.34 -7.21
CA ILE A 37 1.34 2.62 -5.94
C ILE A 37 0.35 3.26 -4.96
N SER A 38 0.29 2.73 -3.73
CA SER A 38 -0.57 3.28 -2.68
C SER A 38 0.01 4.58 -2.12
N ASP A 39 -0.87 5.48 -1.67
CA ASP A 39 -0.43 6.72 -1.02
C ASP A 39 0.37 6.46 0.26
N ARG A 40 0.03 5.38 0.99
CA ARG A 40 0.81 4.93 2.16
C ARG A 40 2.25 4.60 1.77
N ARG A 41 2.49 3.96 0.61
CA ARG A 41 3.84 3.67 0.13
C ARG A 41 4.61 4.95 -0.19
N TYR A 42 3.99 5.94 -0.84
CA TYR A 42 4.64 7.23 -1.07
C TYR A 42 5.00 7.97 0.23
N GLN A 43 4.17 7.80 1.26
CA GLN A 43 4.38 8.40 2.58
C GLN A 43 5.26 7.55 3.52
N LEU A 44 5.81 6.41 3.08
CA LEU A 44 6.65 5.57 3.94
C LEU A 44 7.82 6.38 4.50
N CYS A 45 8.00 6.37 5.81
CA CYS A 45 9.08 7.10 6.46
C CYS A 45 10.42 6.47 6.08
N MET A 46 11.26 7.22 5.35
CA MET A 46 12.58 6.76 4.88
C MET A 46 13.65 7.85 5.09
N LYS A 47 13.45 8.74 6.06
CA LYS A 47 14.31 9.92 6.25
C LYS A 47 15.75 9.52 6.54
N GLU A 48 15.93 8.63 7.50
CA GLU A 48 17.25 8.18 7.93
C GLU A 48 17.91 7.29 6.87
N LEU A 49 17.13 6.46 6.18
CA LEU A 49 17.61 5.67 5.04
C LEU A 49 18.07 6.53 3.86
N THR A 50 17.37 7.63 3.58
CA THR A 50 17.73 8.52 2.47
C THR A 50 19.00 9.32 2.81
N ASN A 51 19.17 9.71 4.08
CA ASN A 51 20.34 10.42 4.59
C ASN A 51 21.50 9.51 5.05
N LEU A 52 21.50 8.23 4.65
CA LEU A 52 22.44 7.23 5.16
C LEU A 52 23.89 7.52 4.77
N VAL A 53 24.15 7.92 3.52
CA VAL A 53 25.52 8.15 2.99
C VAL A 53 26.14 9.48 3.45
N ASN A 54 25.34 10.50 3.75
CA ASN A 54 25.85 11.75 4.34
C ASN A 54 26.53 11.51 5.71
N ASN A 55 26.14 10.44 6.41
CA ASN A 55 26.64 10.09 7.75
C ASN A 55 27.80 9.07 7.74
N THR A 56 28.14 8.47 6.60
CA THR A 56 29.23 7.46 6.52
C THR A 56 30.54 8.04 6.01
N ARG A 57 30.52 9.16 5.28
CA ARG A 57 31.74 9.87 4.82
C ARG A 57 32.51 10.57 5.94
N THR A 58 31.93 10.71 7.13
CA THR A 58 32.55 11.37 8.28
C THR A 58 33.48 10.47 9.08
N HIS A 59 33.49 9.15 8.84
CA HIS A 59 34.37 8.21 9.54
C HIS A 59 35.16 7.36 8.55
N SER A 60 36.48 7.32 8.70
CA SER A 60 37.45 6.63 7.83
C SER A 60 37.37 5.09 7.83
N HIS A 61 36.20 4.52 8.14
CA HIS A 61 36.05 3.10 8.45
C HIS A 61 35.12 2.44 7.43
N ASN A 62 35.71 1.84 6.40
CA ASN A 62 35.05 0.97 5.41
C ASN A 62 34.66 -0.41 6.01
N ASP A 63 34.46 -0.51 7.33
CA ASP A 63 34.04 -1.77 7.96
C ASP A 63 32.57 -2.06 7.63
N ILE A 64 32.35 -3.08 6.81
CA ILE A 64 31.03 -3.53 6.38
C ILE A 64 30.13 -3.91 7.56
N THR A 65 30.71 -4.37 8.67
CA THR A 65 29.99 -4.72 9.91
C THR A 65 29.40 -3.47 10.54
N PHE A 66 30.21 -2.41 10.66
CA PHE A 66 29.76 -1.12 11.17
C PHE A 66 28.70 -0.49 10.27
N LEU A 67 28.87 -0.54 8.94
CA LEU A 67 27.89 -0.01 7.98
C LEU A 67 26.53 -0.73 8.12
N LYS A 68 26.53 -2.06 8.22
CA LYS A 68 25.31 -2.86 8.44
C LYS A 68 24.66 -2.59 9.80
N LEU A 69 25.46 -2.34 10.85
CA LEU A 69 24.95 -1.95 12.17
C LEU A 69 24.31 -0.55 12.14
N ASN A 70 24.96 0.41 11.49
CA ASN A 70 24.43 1.76 11.32
C ASN A 70 23.12 1.74 10.50
N LEU A 71 23.08 0.97 9.41
CA LEU A 71 21.86 0.73 8.64
C LEU A 71 20.73 0.20 9.53
N LYS A 72 20.99 -0.81 10.36
CA LYS A 72 19.98 -1.37 11.28
C LYS A 72 19.42 -0.30 12.21
N ARG A 73 20.28 0.51 12.82
CA ARG A 73 19.88 1.61 13.72
C ARG A 73 19.02 2.65 12.99
N LYS A 74 19.42 3.07 11.80
CA LYS A 74 18.72 4.07 10.97
C LYS A 74 17.36 3.55 10.50
N LEU A 75 17.30 2.30 10.06
CA LEU A 75 16.06 1.63 9.69
C LEU A 75 15.10 1.49 10.87
N MET A 76 15.60 1.13 12.06
CA MET A 76 14.77 1.06 13.27
C MET A 76 14.17 2.42 13.64
N TYR A 77 14.91 3.52 13.43
CA TYR A 77 14.39 4.86 13.68
C TYR A 77 13.25 5.22 12.72
N ASP A 78 13.46 5.06 11.41
CA ASP A 78 12.44 5.28 10.40
C ASP A 78 11.19 4.40 10.65
N ALA A 79 11.40 3.13 11.00
CA ALA A 79 10.32 2.21 11.34
C ALA A 79 9.54 2.61 12.59
N ALA A 80 10.21 3.10 13.63
CA ALA A 80 9.54 3.58 14.84
C ALA A 80 8.67 4.81 14.56
N VAL A 81 9.19 5.75 13.78
CA VAL A 81 8.42 6.94 13.34
C VAL A 81 7.26 6.52 12.45
N GLU A 82 7.45 5.60 11.51
CA GLU A 82 6.37 5.06 10.67
C GLU A 82 5.25 4.48 11.53
N GLY A 83 5.59 3.63 12.50
CA GLY A 83 4.62 3.00 13.39
C GLY A 83 3.81 3.99 14.23
N ASP A 84 4.46 5.03 14.74
CA ASP A 84 3.79 6.11 15.49
C ASP A 84 2.82 6.91 14.60
N LEU A 85 3.27 7.30 13.41
CA LEU A 85 2.48 8.05 12.44
C LEU A 85 1.27 7.24 11.94
N LEU A 86 1.43 5.93 11.73
CA LEU A 86 0.32 5.03 11.38
C LEU A 86 -0.67 4.87 12.54
N LEU A 87 -0.18 4.83 13.78
CA LEU A 87 -1.05 4.80 14.97
C LEU A 87 -1.86 6.11 15.09
N LYS A 88 -1.22 7.26 14.89
CA LYS A 88 -1.87 8.58 14.86
C LYS A 88 -2.91 8.67 13.75
N LYS A 89 -2.58 8.21 12.53
CA LYS A 89 -3.52 8.11 11.40
C LYS A 89 -4.76 7.29 11.73
N ASN A 90 -4.60 6.23 12.53
CA ASN A 90 -5.68 5.37 13.00
C ASN A 90 -6.33 5.88 14.31
N ASN A 91 -6.21 7.17 14.62
CA ASN A 91 -6.78 7.80 15.81
C ASN A 91 -6.40 7.10 17.13
N TYR A 92 -5.17 6.60 17.21
CA TYR A 92 -4.64 5.83 18.34
C TYR A 92 -5.42 4.55 18.67
N GLN A 93 -6.21 4.02 17.73
CA GLN A 93 -6.94 2.77 17.92
C GLN A 93 -6.06 1.55 17.62
N TYR A 94 -6.11 0.55 18.50
CA TYR A 94 -5.40 -0.73 18.37
C TYR A 94 -6.30 -1.77 17.69
N ASN A 95 -6.63 -1.56 16.41
CA ASN A 95 -7.58 -2.39 15.67
C ASN A 95 -6.93 -3.10 14.47
N LYS A 96 -7.74 -3.89 13.75
CA LYS A 96 -7.29 -4.65 12.58
C LYS A 96 -6.70 -3.76 11.48
N GLU A 97 -7.23 -2.56 11.27
CA GLU A 97 -6.73 -1.63 10.23
C GLU A 97 -5.32 -1.15 10.57
N PHE A 98 -5.07 -0.77 11.83
CA PHE A 98 -3.71 -0.41 12.27
C PHE A 98 -2.73 -1.57 12.05
N CYS A 99 -3.09 -2.80 12.44
CA CYS A 99 -2.19 -3.93 12.25
C CYS A 99 -1.94 -4.28 10.78
N LYS A 100 -2.89 -4.01 9.89
CA LYS A 100 -2.71 -4.15 8.45
C LYS A 100 -1.74 -3.09 7.93
N ASP A 101 -1.90 -1.83 8.32
CA ASP A 101 -0.97 -0.75 7.95
C ASP A 101 0.46 -1.03 8.43
N ILE A 102 0.64 -1.56 9.66
CA ILE A 102 1.95 -2.02 10.16
C ILE A 102 2.52 -3.14 9.27
N ARG A 103 1.70 -4.13 8.91
CA ARG A 103 2.14 -5.24 8.04
C ARG A 103 2.56 -4.76 6.65
N TRP A 104 1.81 -3.82 6.07
CA TRP A 104 2.13 -3.27 4.75
C TRP A 104 3.40 -2.42 4.80
N GLY A 105 3.53 -1.55 5.81
CA GLY A 105 4.74 -0.75 6.03
C GLY A 105 5.99 -1.62 6.27
N LEU A 106 5.91 -2.62 7.15
CA LEU A 106 7.02 -3.54 7.39
C LEU A 106 7.43 -4.30 6.13
N GLY A 107 6.45 -4.80 5.39
CA GLY A 107 6.71 -5.50 4.13
C GLY A 107 7.43 -4.60 3.12
N ASP A 108 7.00 -3.34 3.00
CA ASP A 108 7.63 -2.39 2.07
C ASP A 108 9.05 -2.03 2.49
N PHE A 109 9.33 -1.85 3.79
CA PHE A 109 10.72 -1.75 4.27
C PHE A 109 11.52 -2.98 3.84
N GLY A 110 10.95 -4.17 3.97
CA GLY A 110 11.58 -5.42 3.54
C GLY A 110 11.93 -5.42 2.06
N ASP A 111 11.00 -5.06 1.18
CA ASP A 111 11.26 -5.02 -0.26
C ASP A 111 12.26 -3.92 -0.65
N ILE A 112 12.30 -2.80 0.06
CA ILE A 112 13.35 -1.78 -0.12
C ILE A 112 14.71 -2.36 0.25
N ILE A 113 14.82 -2.99 1.43
CA ILE A 113 16.07 -3.60 1.88
C ILE A 113 16.50 -4.75 0.97
N MET A 114 15.58 -5.59 0.48
CA MET A 114 15.90 -6.72 -0.39
C MET A 114 16.13 -6.34 -1.86
N GLY A 115 15.79 -5.12 -2.27
CA GLY A 115 15.92 -4.67 -3.65
C GLY A 115 14.82 -5.18 -4.58
N THR A 116 13.64 -5.47 -4.01
CA THR A 116 12.45 -5.99 -4.70
C THR A 116 11.27 -5.00 -4.71
N ASN A 117 11.50 -3.76 -4.25
CA ASN A 117 10.51 -2.69 -4.23
C ASN A 117 10.14 -2.22 -5.64
N MET A 118 8.84 -2.20 -5.95
CA MET A 118 8.27 -1.87 -7.26
C MET A 118 8.04 -0.37 -7.48
N GLU A 119 8.06 0.46 -6.43
CA GLU A 119 7.90 1.92 -6.58
C GLU A 119 9.09 2.54 -7.34
N GLY A 120 10.31 2.40 -6.83
CA GLY A 120 11.56 2.75 -7.54
C GLY A 120 11.62 4.17 -8.15
N ILE A 121 11.02 5.18 -7.51
CA ILE A 121 11.00 6.58 -7.98
C ILE A 121 11.59 7.50 -6.91
N GLY A 122 12.19 8.61 -7.33
CA GLY A 122 12.58 9.72 -6.45
C GLY A 122 13.56 9.27 -5.37
N TYR A 123 13.23 9.56 -4.11
CA TYR A 123 14.08 9.22 -2.97
C TYR A 123 14.23 7.72 -2.74
N SER A 124 13.31 6.88 -3.24
CA SER A 124 13.53 5.42 -3.21
C SER A 124 14.72 4.99 -4.06
N GLN A 125 15.08 5.73 -5.12
CA GLN A 125 16.29 5.45 -5.89
C GLN A 125 17.56 5.85 -5.11
N VAL A 126 17.49 6.94 -4.36
CA VAL A 126 18.58 7.36 -3.46
C VAL A 126 18.81 6.30 -2.38
N VAL A 127 17.74 5.80 -1.75
CA VAL A 127 17.83 4.71 -0.77
C VAL A 127 18.42 3.44 -1.41
N GLU A 128 17.99 3.07 -2.61
CA GLU A 128 18.57 1.90 -3.32
C GLU A 128 20.07 2.08 -3.58
N ASN A 129 20.51 3.27 -4.00
CA ASN A 129 21.94 3.56 -4.20
C ASN A 129 22.73 3.50 -2.88
N ASN A 130 22.16 4.02 -1.79
CA ASN A 130 22.76 3.90 -0.45
C ASN A 130 22.92 2.42 -0.06
N LEU A 131 21.92 1.58 -0.32
CA LEU A 131 21.99 0.15 -0.02
C LEU A 131 23.03 -0.56 -0.89
N ARG A 132 23.12 -0.24 -2.19
CA ARG A 132 24.18 -0.75 -3.07
C ARG A 132 25.58 -0.39 -2.59
N SER A 133 25.77 0.81 -2.02
CA SER A 133 27.06 1.20 -1.44
C SER A 133 27.46 0.38 -0.21
N ILE A 134 26.50 -0.21 0.51
CA ILE A 134 26.74 -1.00 1.71
C ILE A 134 26.90 -2.49 1.39
N PHE A 135 26.06 -3.01 0.49
CA PHE A 135 25.99 -4.43 0.18
C PHE A 135 26.74 -4.83 -1.09
N GLY A 136 27.14 -3.87 -1.93
CA GLY A 136 27.68 -4.12 -3.26
C GLY A 136 26.60 -4.27 -4.32
N THR A 137 27.03 -4.53 -5.56
CA THR A 137 26.18 -4.66 -6.75
C THR A 137 26.31 -6.01 -7.46
N ASP A 138 27.11 -6.92 -6.91
CA ASP A 138 27.29 -8.26 -7.47
C ASP A 138 26.05 -9.15 -7.24
N GLU A 139 26.05 -10.35 -7.82
CA GLU A 139 24.93 -11.28 -7.67
C GLU A 139 24.71 -11.70 -6.20
N LYS A 140 25.79 -11.77 -5.42
CA LYS A 140 25.77 -12.16 -4.01
C LYS A 140 25.10 -11.08 -3.14
N ALA A 141 25.23 -9.80 -3.50
CA ALA A 141 24.63 -8.68 -2.80
C ALA A 141 23.12 -8.82 -2.61
N LYS A 142 22.41 -9.39 -3.60
CA LYS A 142 20.96 -9.67 -3.49
C LYS A 142 20.66 -10.69 -2.39
N GLN A 143 21.46 -11.75 -2.32
CA GLN A 143 21.30 -12.80 -1.31
C GLN A 143 21.67 -12.27 0.09
N ASP A 144 22.75 -11.49 0.19
CA ASP A 144 23.20 -10.87 1.43
C ASP A 144 22.15 -9.89 2.00
N ARG A 145 21.52 -9.08 1.14
CA ARG A 145 20.41 -8.20 1.51
C ARG A 145 19.21 -8.98 2.05
N LYS A 146 18.86 -10.10 1.41
CA LYS A 146 17.78 -10.99 1.84
C LYS A 146 18.08 -11.67 3.18
N GLN A 147 19.31 -12.14 3.39
CA GLN A 147 19.73 -12.71 4.66
C GLN A 147 19.67 -11.67 5.77
N TRP A 148 20.25 -10.49 5.54
CA TRP A 148 20.26 -9.39 6.51
C TRP A 148 18.83 -8.97 6.90
N TRP A 149 17.90 -8.90 5.94
CA TRP A 149 16.49 -8.62 6.23
C TRP A 149 15.86 -9.71 7.10
N ASN A 150 16.11 -10.99 6.81
CA ASN A 150 15.54 -12.09 7.60
C ASN A 150 16.03 -12.09 9.05
N GLU A 151 17.29 -11.71 9.28
CA GLU A 151 17.87 -11.54 10.63
C GLU A 151 17.37 -10.27 11.33
N SER A 152 16.95 -9.25 10.57
CA SER A 152 16.61 -7.93 11.12
C SER A 152 15.11 -7.66 11.26
N LYS A 153 14.25 -8.29 10.46
CA LYS A 153 12.82 -7.96 10.34
C LYS A 153 12.04 -7.97 11.66
N GLU A 154 12.39 -8.87 12.59
CA GLU A 154 11.77 -8.87 13.93
C GLU A 154 12.12 -7.59 14.72
N HIS A 155 13.36 -7.15 14.66
CA HIS A 155 13.77 -5.90 15.32
C HIS A 155 13.10 -4.69 14.70
N ILE A 156 12.95 -4.68 13.36
CA ILE A 156 12.26 -3.59 12.66
C ILE A 156 10.77 -3.57 13.03
N TRP A 157 10.11 -4.73 13.08
CA TRP A 157 8.73 -4.83 13.56
C TRP A 157 8.57 -4.33 15.00
N ARG A 158 9.48 -4.73 15.91
CA ARG A 158 9.49 -4.23 17.29
C ARG A 158 9.66 -2.72 17.37
N ALA A 159 10.44 -2.14 16.47
CA ALA A 159 10.60 -0.70 16.36
C ALA A 159 9.29 -0.03 15.89
N MET A 160 8.61 -0.55 14.86
CA MET A 160 7.28 -0.03 14.45
C MET A 160 6.25 -0.10 15.58
N MET A 161 6.34 -1.09 16.46
CA MET A 161 5.43 -1.24 17.60
C MET A 161 5.86 -0.45 18.85
N PHE A 162 6.92 0.37 18.77
CA PHE A 162 7.53 1.02 19.93
C PHE A 162 6.56 1.91 20.72
N SER A 163 5.78 2.76 20.05
CA SER A 163 4.81 3.65 20.71
C SER A 163 3.76 2.87 21.51
N ILE A 164 3.33 1.70 21.02
CA ILE A 164 2.38 0.83 21.71
C ILE A 164 3.06 0.12 22.89
N ARG A 165 4.27 -0.41 22.66
CA ARG A 165 5.07 -1.06 23.72
C ARG A 165 5.31 -0.12 24.90
N SER A 166 5.56 1.16 24.66
CA SER A 166 5.75 2.14 25.74
C SER A 166 4.53 2.26 26.67
N ARG A 167 3.31 2.07 26.13
CA ARG A 167 2.04 2.17 26.86
C ARG A 167 1.61 0.85 27.49
N LEU A 168 1.79 -0.26 26.76
CA LEU A 168 1.22 -1.56 27.11
C LEU A 168 2.26 -2.60 27.58
N LYS A 169 3.55 -2.21 27.64
CA LYS A 169 4.67 -3.11 27.96
C LYS A 169 4.58 -4.37 27.11
N GLU A 170 4.88 -5.56 27.66
CA GLU A 170 4.89 -6.84 26.94
C GLU A 170 3.55 -7.24 26.30
N LYS A 171 2.42 -6.65 26.71
CA LYS A 171 1.10 -6.97 26.12
C LYS A 171 0.95 -6.50 24.67
N PHE A 172 1.84 -5.65 24.16
CA PHE A 172 1.79 -5.13 22.79
C PHE A 172 1.86 -6.22 21.71
N VAL A 173 2.53 -7.34 22.01
CA VAL A 173 2.73 -8.45 21.06
C VAL A 173 1.40 -9.08 20.63
N TRP A 174 0.36 -8.97 21.46
CA TRP A 174 -0.96 -9.53 21.18
C TRP A 174 -1.84 -8.63 20.29
N ILE A 175 -1.50 -7.36 20.12
CA ILE A 175 -2.31 -6.43 19.29
C ILE A 175 -2.18 -6.79 17.82
N CYS A 176 -0.95 -6.80 17.32
CA CYS A 176 -0.65 -7.22 15.96
C CYS A 176 0.17 -8.50 16.01
N LYS A 177 -0.43 -9.62 15.60
CA LYS A 177 0.21 -10.94 15.63
C LYS A 177 1.55 -10.93 14.89
N LYS A 178 2.64 -11.22 15.62
CA LYS A 178 4.02 -11.15 15.12
C LYS A 178 4.25 -12.08 13.93
N ASP A 179 3.86 -13.34 14.07
CA ASP A 179 3.96 -14.40 13.06
C ASP A 179 3.29 -14.01 11.74
N VAL A 180 2.09 -13.43 11.81
CA VAL A 180 1.35 -12.95 10.64
C VAL A 180 2.06 -11.78 9.96
N THR A 181 2.69 -10.91 10.74
CA THR A 181 3.33 -9.68 10.25
C THR A 181 4.70 -9.94 9.64
N LEU A 182 5.47 -10.89 10.19
CA LEU A 182 6.82 -11.24 9.73
C LEU A 182 6.85 -12.17 8.50
N LYS A 183 5.69 -12.70 8.08
CA LYS A 183 5.58 -13.55 6.89
C LYS A 183 5.96 -12.74 5.64
N VAL A 184 7.04 -13.15 4.99
CA VAL A 184 7.48 -12.54 3.73
C VAL A 184 6.58 -13.04 2.61
N GLU A 185 5.99 -12.10 1.89
CA GLU A 185 5.06 -12.31 0.78
C GLU A 185 5.44 -11.30 -0.32
N PRO A 186 5.38 -11.62 -1.62
CA PRO A 186 5.74 -10.67 -2.67
C PRO A 186 4.98 -9.35 -2.55
N GLN A 187 5.63 -8.21 -2.86
CA GLN A 187 5.03 -6.89 -2.66
C GLN A 187 3.67 -6.74 -3.36
N ILE A 188 3.54 -7.25 -4.59
CA ILE A 188 2.28 -7.17 -5.34
C ILE A 188 1.12 -7.90 -4.64
N TYR A 189 1.39 -9.00 -3.94
CA TYR A 189 0.35 -9.73 -3.22
C TYR A 189 -0.16 -8.87 -2.05
N ARG A 190 0.75 -8.24 -1.31
CA ARG A 190 0.40 -7.34 -0.20
C ARG A 190 -0.35 -6.11 -0.70
N TRP A 191 0.06 -5.53 -1.81
CA TRP A 191 -0.62 -4.37 -2.41
C TRP A 191 -2.01 -4.71 -2.94
N ILE A 192 -2.24 -5.91 -3.49
CA ILE A 192 -3.61 -6.36 -3.84
C ILE A 192 -4.48 -6.49 -2.58
N ARG A 193 -3.93 -7.00 -1.47
CA ARG A 193 -4.65 -7.05 -0.19
C ARG A 193 -5.00 -5.64 0.30
N GLU A 194 -4.05 -4.71 0.26
CA GLU A 194 -4.26 -3.30 0.63
C GLU A 194 -5.34 -2.65 -0.26
N TRP A 195 -5.20 -2.76 -1.58
CA TRP A 195 -6.14 -2.22 -2.56
C TRP A 195 -7.55 -2.77 -2.39
N GLY A 196 -7.69 -4.09 -2.18
CA GLY A 196 -8.99 -4.70 -1.95
C GLY A 196 -9.70 -4.15 -0.71
N ARG A 197 -8.95 -3.86 0.38
CA ARG A 197 -9.53 -3.22 1.57
C ARG A 197 -9.95 -1.79 1.31
N ASP A 198 -9.19 -1.04 0.52
CA ASP A 198 -9.56 0.32 0.10
C ASP A 198 -10.84 0.29 -0.73
N TYR A 199 -10.91 -0.58 -1.75
CA TYR A 199 -12.09 -0.79 -2.57
C TYR A 199 -13.34 -1.07 -1.72
N MET A 200 -13.27 -2.02 -0.80
CA MET A 200 -14.41 -2.37 0.08
C MET A 200 -14.79 -1.25 1.06
N SER A 201 -13.87 -0.33 1.38
CA SER A 201 -14.18 0.84 2.22
C SER A 201 -14.80 2.00 1.44
N GLU A 202 -14.49 2.10 0.15
CA GLU A 202 -14.96 3.17 -0.73
C GLU A 202 -16.30 2.82 -1.40
N LEU A 203 -16.47 1.59 -1.89
CA LEU A 203 -17.67 1.14 -2.61
C LEU A 203 -19.00 1.54 -1.93
N PRO A 204 -19.26 1.22 -0.66
CA PRO A 204 -20.54 1.59 -0.04
C PRO A 204 -20.75 3.11 0.07
N LYS A 205 -19.67 3.90 0.15
CA LYS A 205 -19.78 5.37 0.19
C LYS A 205 -20.17 5.92 -1.17
N GLU A 206 -19.57 5.41 -2.24
CA GLU A 206 -19.88 5.84 -3.60
C GLU A 206 -21.29 5.36 -4.03
N GLN A 207 -21.67 4.13 -3.67
CA GLN A 207 -23.04 3.64 -3.84
C GLN A 207 -24.06 4.44 -3.02
N GLY A 208 -23.71 4.86 -1.80
CA GLY A 208 -24.55 5.72 -0.96
C GLY A 208 -24.82 7.08 -1.59
N LYS A 209 -23.77 7.75 -2.10
CA LYS A 209 -23.90 9.02 -2.85
C LYS A 209 -24.79 8.87 -4.08
N LEU A 210 -24.62 7.77 -4.82
CA LEU A 210 -25.42 7.48 -6.00
C LEU A 210 -26.90 7.30 -5.63
N ASN A 211 -27.19 6.46 -4.64
CA ASN A 211 -28.55 6.22 -4.15
C ASN A 211 -29.23 7.51 -3.68
N GLU A 212 -28.54 8.33 -2.87
CA GLU A 212 -29.11 9.56 -2.34
C GLU A 212 -29.61 10.52 -3.44
N LYS A 213 -28.87 10.61 -4.56
CA LYS A 213 -29.20 11.54 -5.66
C LYS A 213 -30.13 10.94 -6.71
N CYS A 214 -30.16 9.62 -6.87
CA CYS A 214 -30.88 8.93 -7.94
C CYS A 214 -32.09 8.10 -7.49
N ALA A 215 -32.26 7.82 -6.18
CA ALA A 215 -33.37 6.98 -5.70
C ALA A 215 -34.73 7.68 -5.72
N SER A 216 -34.79 8.98 -6.01
CA SER A 216 -36.05 9.71 -6.16
C SER A 216 -36.77 9.23 -7.42
N LYS A 217 -37.81 8.41 -7.25
CA LYS A 217 -38.80 8.16 -8.31
C LYS A 217 -39.55 9.46 -8.55
N LEU A 218 -39.20 10.17 -9.62
CA LEU A 218 -40.13 11.18 -10.13
C LEU A 218 -41.40 10.45 -10.57
N TYR A 219 -42.54 11.01 -10.15
CA TYR A 219 -43.86 10.59 -10.57
C TYR A 219 -43.92 10.65 -12.11
N TYR A 220 -44.50 9.61 -12.74
CA TYR A 220 -44.63 9.37 -14.18
C TYR A 220 -43.40 8.81 -14.90
N ASN A 221 -43.35 7.47 -15.10
CA ASN A 221 -42.68 6.69 -16.16
C ASN A 221 -41.26 7.09 -16.66
N SER A 222 -40.56 8.00 -15.99
CA SER A 222 -39.30 8.58 -16.43
C SER A 222 -38.26 8.39 -15.33
N MET A 223 -37.11 7.82 -15.69
CA MET A 223 -36.04 7.58 -14.73
C MET A 223 -35.42 8.90 -14.28
N ALA A 224 -35.07 8.98 -12.98
CA ALA A 224 -34.39 10.12 -12.37
C ALA A 224 -33.20 10.63 -13.20
N ILE A 225 -32.38 9.72 -13.72
CA ILE A 225 -31.20 10.02 -14.54
C ILE A 225 -31.50 10.84 -15.80
N CYS A 226 -32.67 10.64 -16.41
CA CYS A 226 -33.05 11.32 -17.65
C CYS A 226 -33.51 12.77 -17.43
N MET A 227 -33.92 13.11 -16.20
CA MET A 227 -34.57 14.41 -15.92
C MET A 227 -33.93 15.19 -14.79
N LEU A 228 -33.13 14.56 -13.92
CA LEU A 228 -32.49 15.20 -12.77
C LEU A 228 -31.00 15.38 -13.01
N PRO A 229 -30.52 16.63 -13.21
CA PRO A 229 -29.09 16.93 -13.35
C PRO A 229 -28.26 16.40 -12.18
N LEU A 230 -28.81 16.43 -10.96
CA LEU A 230 -28.13 15.90 -9.77
C LEU A 230 -27.87 14.39 -9.84
N CYS A 231 -28.79 13.61 -10.42
CA CYS A 231 -28.58 12.18 -10.62
C CYS A 231 -27.56 11.93 -11.73
N HIS A 232 -27.63 12.69 -12.82
CA HIS A 232 -26.63 12.64 -13.90
C HIS A 232 -25.20 12.90 -13.39
N ASP A 233 -25.02 13.94 -12.57
CA ASP A 233 -23.70 14.26 -12.01
C ASP A 233 -23.22 13.20 -11.00
N ALA A 234 -24.14 12.59 -10.24
CA ALA A 234 -23.82 11.48 -9.35
C ALA A 234 -23.36 10.24 -10.14
N CYS A 235 -24.07 9.88 -11.21
CA CYS A 235 -23.67 8.79 -12.11
C CYS A 235 -22.32 9.06 -12.77
N LYS A 236 -22.08 10.27 -13.28
CA LYS A 236 -20.78 10.66 -13.84
C LYS A 236 -19.64 10.55 -12.82
N SER A 237 -19.89 10.95 -11.58
CA SER A 237 -18.92 10.85 -10.48
C SER A 237 -18.62 9.39 -10.12
N TYR A 238 -19.65 8.55 -10.02
CA TYR A 238 -19.51 7.11 -9.82
C TYR A 238 -18.75 6.45 -10.96
N ASP A 239 -19.07 6.80 -12.22
CA ASP A 239 -18.39 6.34 -13.43
C ASP A 239 -16.89 6.65 -13.40
N GLN A 240 -16.52 7.87 -13.04
CA GLN A 240 -15.13 8.26 -12.90
C GLN A 240 -14.42 7.44 -11.82
N TRP A 241 -15.07 7.21 -10.69
CA TRP A 241 -14.52 6.41 -9.60
C TRP A 241 -14.34 4.95 -10.00
N ILE A 242 -15.39 4.27 -10.48
CA ILE A 242 -15.33 2.85 -10.81
C ILE A 242 -14.39 2.57 -12.00
N THR A 243 -14.29 3.51 -12.95
CA THR A 243 -13.31 3.44 -14.05
C THR A 243 -11.88 3.47 -13.52
N ARG A 244 -11.57 4.31 -12.52
CA ARG A 244 -10.26 4.30 -11.85
C ARG A 244 -10.00 2.98 -11.14
N LYS A 245 -10.98 2.44 -10.41
CA LYS A 245 -10.84 1.16 -9.70
C LYS A 245 -10.62 0.00 -10.66
N LYS A 246 -11.36 -0.05 -11.77
CA LYS A 246 -11.11 -1.03 -12.84
C LYS A 246 -9.68 -0.94 -13.37
N LYS A 247 -9.23 0.26 -13.75
CA LYS A 247 -7.86 0.47 -14.23
C LYS A 247 -6.82 0.00 -13.20
N GLN A 248 -7.00 0.33 -11.93
CA GLN A 248 -6.11 -0.10 -10.85
C GLN A 248 -6.08 -1.63 -10.72
N TRP A 249 -7.25 -2.28 -10.74
CA TRP A 249 -7.37 -3.74 -10.68
C TRP A 249 -6.68 -4.41 -11.86
N ASP A 250 -6.93 -3.93 -13.08
CA ASP A 250 -6.35 -4.49 -14.31
C ASP A 250 -4.81 -4.42 -14.26
N VAL A 251 -4.23 -3.31 -13.78
CA VAL A 251 -2.77 -3.14 -13.61
C VAL A 251 -2.22 -4.06 -12.52
N LEU A 252 -2.83 -4.08 -11.33
CA LEU A 252 -2.36 -4.88 -10.19
C LEU A 252 -2.44 -6.39 -10.47
N SER A 253 -3.56 -6.85 -11.05
CA SER A 253 -3.76 -8.26 -11.40
C SER A 253 -2.83 -8.73 -12.54
N THR A 254 -2.55 -7.86 -13.51
CA THR A 254 -1.55 -8.12 -14.55
C THR A 254 -0.16 -8.24 -13.95
N LYS A 255 0.24 -7.31 -13.06
CA LYS A 255 1.54 -7.39 -12.38
C LYS A 255 1.67 -8.65 -11.55
N PHE A 256 0.63 -9.03 -10.82
CA PHE A 256 0.60 -10.28 -10.07
C PHE A 256 0.91 -11.48 -10.97
N SER A 257 0.26 -11.54 -12.13
CA SER A 257 0.44 -12.64 -13.09
C SER A 257 1.88 -12.70 -13.60
N SER A 258 2.50 -11.55 -13.88
CA SER A 258 3.92 -11.47 -14.25
C SER A 258 4.84 -11.95 -13.13
N VAL A 259 4.67 -11.43 -11.91
CA VAL A 259 5.52 -11.78 -10.75
C VAL A 259 5.40 -13.26 -10.42
N LYS A 260 4.19 -13.82 -10.47
CA LYS A 260 3.95 -15.23 -10.18
C LYS A 260 4.65 -16.16 -11.17
N LYS A 261 4.64 -15.83 -12.47
CA LYS A 261 5.37 -16.58 -13.51
C LYS A 261 6.88 -16.59 -13.24
N THR A 262 7.44 -15.47 -12.82
CA THR A 262 8.89 -15.33 -12.58
C THR A 262 9.36 -16.05 -11.31
N GLN A 263 8.60 -15.97 -10.21
CA GLN A 263 9.11 -16.41 -8.90
C GLN A 263 8.84 -17.89 -8.58
N LYS A 264 8.04 -18.63 -9.38
CA LYS A 264 7.61 -20.03 -9.13
C LYS A 264 7.31 -20.33 -7.65
N ILE A 265 6.74 -19.37 -6.92
CA ILE A 265 6.48 -19.53 -5.49
C ILE A 265 5.25 -20.42 -5.34
N GLY A 266 5.43 -21.57 -4.69
CA GLY A 266 4.33 -22.37 -4.17
C GLY A 266 3.68 -21.67 -2.99
N THR A 267 2.92 -20.60 -3.24
CA THR A 267 1.97 -20.10 -2.25
C THR A 267 0.75 -21.00 -2.31
N GLU A 268 0.59 -21.86 -1.29
CA GLU A 268 -0.59 -22.70 -1.13
C GLU A 268 -1.86 -21.86 -1.36
N ASN A 269 -2.73 -22.33 -2.26
CA ASN A 269 -4.07 -21.79 -2.50
C ASN A 269 -4.17 -20.35 -3.05
N ILE A 270 -3.15 -19.84 -3.76
CA ILE A 270 -3.26 -18.59 -4.53
C ILE A 270 -2.97 -18.88 -6.00
N ALA A 271 -4.02 -19.14 -6.79
CA ALA A 271 -3.93 -19.38 -8.23
C ALA A 271 -3.96 -18.07 -9.03
N THR A 272 -4.85 -17.16 -8.64
CA THR A 272 -5.17 -15.90 -9.31
C THR A 272 -5.09 -14.72 -8.33
N ALA A 273 -5.12 -13.49 -8.86
CA ALA A 273 -5.23 -12.29 -8.02
C ALA A 273 -6.54 -12.27 -7.21
N TYR A 274 -7.62 -12.87 -7.72
CA TYR A 274 -8.89 -12.98 -6.99
C TYR A 274 -8.77 -13.82 -5.72
N ASP A 275 -7.90 -14.82 -5.70
CA ASP A 275 -7.70 -15.66 -4.50
C ASP A 275 -7.09 -14.87 -3.35
N ILE A 276 -6.30 -13.83 -3.66
CA ILE A 276 -5.79 -12.88 -2.66
C ILE A 276 -6.95 -12.10 -2.03
N LEU A 277 -7.89 -11.62 -2.85
CA LEU A 277 -9.07 -10.92 -2.38
C LEU A 277 -9.96 -11.84 -1.55
N LYS A 278 -10.22 -13.08 -2.00
CA LYS A 278 -10.98 -14.10 -1.24
C LYS A 278 -10.36 -14.38 0.14
N GLN A 279 -9.03 -14.44 0.23
CA GLN A 279 -8.34 -14.65 1.51
C GLN A 279 -8.37 -13.41 2.42
N GLU A 280 -8.34 -12.20 1.87
CA GLU A 280 -8.22 -10.96 2.64
C GLU A 280 -9.58 -10.38 3.07
N LEU A 281 -10.58 -10.50 2.20
CA LEU A 281 -11.87 -9.83 2.30
C LEU A 281 -12.95 -10.84 2.69
N ASN A 282 -13.57 -10.63 3.85
CA ASN A 282 -14.64 -11.51 4.33
C ASN A 282 -15.88 -11.38 3.44
N GLY A 283 -16.42 -12.51 2.98
CA GLY A 283 -17.61 -12.54 2.13
C GLY A 283 -17.39 -12.09 0.67
N PHE A 284 -16.13 -11.96 0.23
CA PHE A 284 -15.83 -11.55 -1.15
C PHE A 284 -16.37 -12.57 -2.17
N LYS A 285 -17.09 -12.06 -3.18
CA LYS A 285 -17.63 -12.85 -4.29
C LYS A 285 -17.09 -12.29 -5.60
N GLU A 286 -16.32 -13.11 -6.31
CA GLU A 286 -15.65 -12.74 -7.56
C GLU A 286 -16.66 -12.27 -8.63
N ALA A 287 -17.75 -13.00 -8.83
CA ALA A 287 -18.79 -12.61 -9.80
C ALA A 287 -19.44 -11.26 -9.46
N THR A 288 -19.65 -10.98 -8.16
CA THR A 288 -20.20 -9.70 -7.71
C THR A 288 -19.23 -8.56 -7.99
N PHE A 289 -17.96 -8.74 -7.61
CA PHE A 289 -16.90 -7.79 -7.89
C PHE A 289 -16.75 -7.51 -9.40
N GLU A 290 -16.74 -8.55 -10.23
CA GLU A 290 -16.66 -8.42 -11.70
C GLU A 290 -17.88 -7.72 -12.32
N ASN A 291 -19.04 -7.80 -11.68
CA ASN A 291 -20.19 -7.02 -12.11
C ASN A 291 -20.01 -5.55 -11.71
N GLU A 292 -19.56 -5.27 -10.50
CA GLU A 292 -19.33 -3.90 -10.01
C GLU A 292 -18.26 -3.16 -10.83
N ILE A 293 -17.06 -3.72 -10.96
CA ILE A 293 -15.95 -3.03 -11.63
C ILE A 293 -16.18 -2.84 -13.14
N ASN A 294 -17.05 -3.64 -13.74
CA ASN A 294 -17.42 -3.52 -15.15
C ASN A 294 -18.78 -2.85 -15.36
N LYS A 295 -19.36 -2.24 -14.32
CA LYS A 295 -20.62 -1.46 -14.40
C LYS A 295 -21.81 -2.28 -14.90
N ARG A 296 -21.89 -3.53 -14.46
CA ARG A 296 -22.96 -4.50 -14.76
C ARG A 296 -23.71 -4.91 -13.50
N ASP A 297 -23.43 -4.29 -12.36
CA ASP A 297 -24.16 -4.53 -11.12
C ASP A 297 -25.56 -3.91 -11.18
N ASN A 298 -26.49 -4.48 -10.40
CA ASN A 298 -27.89 -4.07 -10.41
C ASN A 298 -28.09 -2.60 -10.04
N LEU A 299 -27.25 -2.06 -9.15
CA LEU A 299 -27.36 -0.67 -8.73
C LEU A 299 -27.04 0.25 -9.89
N TYR A 300 -25.89 0.06 -10.54
CA TYR A 300 -25.51 0.85 -11.70
C TYR A 300 -26.55 0.73 -12.82
N ASN A 301 -26.93 -0.50 -13.20
CA ASN A 301 -27.88 -0.76 -14.30
C ASN A 301 -29.27 -0.16 -14.05
N HIS A 302 -29.70 -0.01 -12.80
CA HIS A 302 -31.01 0.55 -12.48
C HIS A 302 -31.00 2.08 -12.37
N LEU A 303 -29.87 2.69 -12.02
CA LEU A 303 -29.81 4.12 -11.69
C LEU A 303 -29.16 5.00 -12.76
N CYS A 304 -28.24 4.46 -13.59
CA CYS A 304 -27.40 5.28 -14.46
C CYS A 304 -27.65 5.18 -15.97
N PRO A 305 -28.23 4.09 -16.51
CA PRO A 305 -28.73 4.09 -17.88
C PRO A 305 -30.04 4.90 -17.99
N CYS A 306 -30.08 5.88 -18.91
CA CYS A 306 -31.34 6.44 -19.39
C CYS A 306 -31.81 5.58 -20.56
N VAL A 307 -32.81 4.72 -20.32
CA VAL A 307 -33.42 3.81 -21.31
C VAL A 307 -34.88 4.19 -21.48
#